data_AF-A0A8B6C711-F1
#
_entry.id   AF-A0A8B6C711-F1
#
_cell.length_a   1.000
_cell.length_b   1.000
_cell.length_c   1.000
_cell.angle_alpha   90.00
_cell.angle_beta   90.00
_cell.angle_gamma   90.00
#
_symmetry.space_group_name_H-M   'P 1'
#
loop_
_entity.id
_entity.type
_entity.pdbx_description
1 polymer ?
#
loop_
_entity_poly.entity_id
_entity_poly.type
_entity_poly.pdbx_seq_one_letter_code
_entity_poly.pdbx_strand_id
1 'polypeptide(L)' 'MVAPQLNLGLHSLRSGGASAAAKSDVNERCIKRHGRWKSDLSKDGYIADSFDNRISVSKNLGL' A
#
# COMPACT_ATOMS: atom_id res chain seq x y z
N MET A 1 16.55 23.76 11.06
CA MET A 1 16.35 22.34 10.71
C MET A 1 15.14 22.28 9.78
N VAL A 2 15.36 22.26 8.46
CA VAL A 2 14.27 22.23 7.48
C VAL A 2 13.67 20.83 7.50
N ALA A 3 12.37 20.73 7.78
CA ALA A 3 11.66 19.46 7.69
C ALA A 3 11.89 18.86 6.28
N PRO A 4 12.14 17.54 6.15
CA PRO A 4 12.26 16.92 4.83
C PRO A 4 11.03 17.30 3.99
N GLN A 5 11.24 17.63 2.71
CA GLN A 5 10.15 18.00 1.79
C GLN A 5 9.14 16.87 1.70
N LEU A 6 8.15 16.92 2.59
CA LEU A 6 7.06 15.99 2.71
C LEU A 6 6.12 16.30 1.56
N ASN A 7 6.26 15.56 0.46
CA ASN A 7 5.37 15.67 -0.70
C ASN A 7 4.00 15.07 -0.35
N LEU A 8 3.27 15.80 0.51
CA LEU A 8 1.96 15.47 1.04
C LEU A 8 0.90 16.03 0.10
N GLY A 9 0.65 15.30 -0.99
CA GLY A 9 -0.43 15.59 -1.93
C GLY A 9 -1.62 14.65 -1.75
N LEU A 10 -2.71 14.93 -2.46
CA LEU A 10 -3.86 14.03 -2.58
C LEU A 10 -3.45 12.63 -3.09
N HIS A 11 -2.41 12.57 -3.92
CA HIS A 11 -1.84 11.32 -4.39
C HIS A 11 -1.26 10.49 -3.23
N SER A 12 -0.50 11.12 -2.34
CA SER A 12 0.07 10.49 -1.15
C SER A 12 -1.01 10.04 -0.17
N LEU A 13 -2.07 10.83 0.01
CA LEU A 13 -3.25 10.44 0.79
C LEU A 13 -3.91 9.19 0.22
N ARG A 14 -4.06 9.12 -1.10
CA ARG A 14 -4.67 7.98 -1.79
C ARG A 14 -3.84 6.71 -1.65
N SER A 15 -2.51 6.80 -1.81
CA SER A 15 -1.59 5.67 -1.55
C SER A 15 -1.62 5.24 -0.09
N GLY A 16 -1.62 6.21 0.84
CA GLY A 16 -1.72 5.93 2.27
C GLY A 16 -3.01 5.21 2.64
N GLY A 17 -4.16 5.68 2.13
CA GLY A 17 -5.47 5.05 2.35
C GLY A 17 -5.56 3.65 1.76
N ALA A 18 -5.03 3.43 0.55
CA ALA A 18 -4.94 2.10 -0.07
C ALA A 18 -4.14 1.13 0.79
N SER A 19 -2.97 1.58 1.26
CA SER A 19 -2.06 0.81 2.10
C SER A 19 -2.68 0.50 3.46
N ALA A 20 -3.39 1.46 4.07
CA ALA A 20 -4.10 1.26 5.33
C ALA A 20 -5.23 0.24 5.19
N ALA A 21 -6.02 0.31 4.12
CA ALA A 21 -7.08 -0.66 3.86
C ALA A 21 -6.53 -2.08 3.65
N ALA A 22 -5.42 -2.21 2.92
CA ALA A 22 -4.75 -3.50 2.73
C ALA A 22 -4.22 -4.08 4.06
N LYS A 23 -3.66 -3.24 4.93
CA LYS A 23 -3.19 -3.65 6.27
C LYS A 23 -4.32 -4.03 7.23
N SER A 24 -5.53 -3.51 7.02
CA SER A 24 -6.72 -3.85 7.81
C SER A 24 -7.47 -5.07 7.26
N ASP A 25 -6.83 -5.88 6.40
CA ASP A 25 -7.41 -7.08 5.77
C ASP A 25 -8.73 -6.80 5.00
N VAL A 26 -8.91 -5.58 4.50
CA VAL A 26 -10.08 -5.25 3.67
C VAL A 26 -9.97 -6.03 2.35
N ASN A 27 -11.08 -6.62 1.94
CA ASN A 27 -11.12 -7.40 0.71
C ASN A 27 -10.59 -6.58 -0.50
N GLU A 28 -9.67 -7.19 -1.25
CA GLU A 28 -8.99 -6.58 -2.38
C GLU A 28 -9.97 -6.05 -3.45
N ARG A 29 -11.10 -6.73 -3.66
CA ARG A 29 -12.16 -6.29 -4.58
C ARG A 29 -12.82 -4.99 -4.12
N CYS A 30 -12.98 -4.81 -2.81
CA CYS A 30 -13.52 -3.58 -2.23
C CYS A 30 -12.54 -2.43 -2.41
N ILE A 31 -11.25 -2.66 -2.13
CA ILE A 31 -10.17 -1.68 -2.34
C ILE A 31 -10.11 -1.27 -3.83
N LYS A 32 -10.17 -2.25 -4.74
CA LYS A 32 -10.19 -2.03 -6.19
C LYS A 32 -11.37 -1.17 -6.65
N ARG A 33 -12.57 -1.50 -6.17
CA ARG A 33 -13.79 -0.76 -6.50
C ARG A 33 -13.78 0.66 -5.93
N HIS A 34 -13.39 0.82 -4.67
CA HIS A 34 -13.29 2.13 -4.02
C HIS A 34 -12.25 3.03 -4.70
N GLY A 35 -11.09 2.45 -5.04
CA GLY A 35 -10.06 3.11 -5.82
C GLY A 35 -10.42 3.33 -7.28
N ARG A 36 -11.49 2.74 -7.83
CA ARG A 36 -11.81 2.79 -9.28
C ARG A 36 -10.64 2.31 -10.15
N TRP A 37 -9.83 1.36 -9.65
CA TRP A 37 -8.72 0.81 -10.42
C TRP A 37 -9.21 -0.25 -11.40
N LYS A 38 -8.77 -0.12 -12.65
CA LYS A 38 -9.17 -1.02 -13.74
C LYS A 38 -8.45 -2.38 -13.65
N SER A 39 -7.20 -2.38 -13.19
CA SER A 39 -6.36 -3.57 -13.05
C SER A 39 -5.76 -3.65 -11.65
N ASP A 40 -5.30 -4.84 -11.28
CA ASP A 40 -4.66 -5.07 -9.98
C ASP A 40 -3.28 -4.39 -9.94
N LEU A 41 -2.52 -4.42 -11.03
CA LEU A 41 -1.28 -3.65 -11.17
C LEU A 41 -1.45 -2.15 -10.87
N SER A 42 -2.56 -1.54 -11.29
CA SER A 42 -2.83 -0.13 -11.00
C SER A 42 -3.13 0.15 -9.52
N LYS A 43 -3.66 -0.84 -8.80
CA LYS A 43 -3.87 -0.78 -7.35
C LYS A 43 -2.57 -1.03 -6.60
N ASP A 44 -1.82 -2.04 -7.00
CA ASP A 44 -0.60 -2.49 -6.32
C ASP A 44 0.46 -1.38 -6.30
N GLY A 45 0.53 -0.54 -7.34
CA GLY A 45 1.40 0.64 -7.35
C GLY A 45 1.07 1.71 -6.29
N TYR A 46 -0.12 1.65 -5.67
CA TYR A 46 -0.52 2.56 -4.58
C TYR A 46 -0.42 1.90 -3.19
N ILE A 47 -0.36 0.58 -3.12
CA ILE A 47 -0.25 -0.15 -1.85
C ILE A 47 1.23 -0.32 -1.55
N ALA A 48 1.69 0.34 -0.49
CA ALA A 48 3.04 0.17 0.00
C ALA A 48 3.13 -1.08 0.88
N ASP A 49 3.78 -2.12 0.35
CA ASP A 49 4.21 -3.26 1.17
C ASP A 49 5.26 -2.82 2.18
N SER A 50 5.09 -3.21 3.44
CA SER A 50 6.17 -3.03 4.41
C SER A 50 7.30 -4.00 4.07
N PHE A 51 8.53 -3.52 4.18
CA PHE A 51 9.72 -4.35 4.02
C PHE A 51 9.68 -5.57 4.96
N ASP A 52 9.21 -5.36 6.19
CA ASP A 52 8.97 -6.44 7.16
C ASP A 52 7.97 -7.48 6.68
N ASN A 53 6.85 -7.10 6.06
CA ASN A 53 5.91 -8.06 5.47
C ASN A 53 6.57 -8.86 4.36
N ARG A 54 7.34 -8.18 3.49
CA ARG A 54 8.01 -8.85 2.37
C ARG A 54 9.05 -9.87 2.84
N ILE A 55 9.80 -9.55 3.89
CA ILE A 55 10.80 -10.45 4.49
C ILE A 55 10.16 -11.51 5.38
N SER A 56 8.96 -11.28 5.92
CA SER A 56 8.28 -12.27 6.77
C SER A 56 8.13 -13.62 6.07
N VAL A 57 7.87 -13.62 4.75
CA VAL A 57 7.76 -14.84 3.95
C VAL A 57 9.10 -15.58 3.91
N SER A 58 10.20 -14.88 3.61
CA SER A 58 11.55 -15.47 3.61
C SER A 58 11.94 -16.01 4.98
N LYS A 59 11.68 -15.24 6.05
CA LYS A 59 11.93 -15.67 7.44
C LYS A 59 11.14 -16.92 7.81
N ASN A 60 9.86 -16.98 7.45
CA ASN A 60 9.01 -18.15 7.71
C ASN A 60 9.44 -19.39 6.92
N LEU A 61 10.11 -19.20 5.79
CA LEU A 61 10.69 -20.27 4.98
C LEU A 61 12.10 -20.68 5.42
N GLY A 62 12.71 -19.98 6.39
CA GLY A 62 14.06 -20.24 6.88
C GLY A 62 15.17 -19.88 5.89
N LEU A 63 14.92 -18.94 4.98
CA LEU A 63 15.87 -18.45 3.97
C LEU A 63 16.58 -17.15 4.41
#